data_AF-A0AAN8FXS6-F1
#
_entry.id   AF-A0AAN8FXS6-F1
#
_cell.length_a   1.000
_cell.length_b   1.000
_cell.length_c   1.000
_cell.angle_alpha   90.00
_cell.angle_beta   90.00
_cell.angle_gamma   90.00
#
_symmetry.space_group_name_H-M   'P 1'
#
loop_
_entity.id
_entity.type
_entity.pdbx_description
1 polymer ?
#
loop_
_entity_poly.entity_id
_entity_poly.type
_entity_poly.pdbx_seq_one_letter_code
_entity_poly.pdbx_strand_id
1 'polypeptide(L)'
;MERLVEECELACPEEKQIQVLEKCLALVRADRDTHSKSLGWLLLSKILEKCSPQCLRAAQSRLGKKLADVKSEPNIHNGIFVRQLLIRNPQVGNLHAELVYDIIMRFVDIAVTSSDSTLRSLCTELYSVRYGCDTEMSTRLLTTLSAAMSNRLLSQEERAALLNLKSFGITSLRNELCRLLFDLYSSALGRAKSGQYVPRDLVMCVLEEALNDPQLCDAALTTIQSICRNCRSSMLPLVSLYLYQLLIH
;
A
#
# COMPACT_ATOMS: atom_id res chain seq x y z
N MET A 1 -0.98 -15.31 27.67
CA MET A 1 -0.56 -14.42 26.56
C MET A 1 0.91 -14.66 26.24
N GLU A 2 1.80 -14.58 27.22
CA GLU A 2 3.24 -14.94 27.12
C GLU A 2 3.47 -16.34 26.51
N ARG A 3 2.75 -17.36 26.99
CA ARG A 3 2.82 -18.73 26.41
C ARG A 3 2.48 -18.80 24.91
N LEU A 4 1.59 -17.93 24.41
CA LEU A 4 1.24 -17.89 22.99
C LEU A 4 2.31 -17.15 22.16
N VAL A 5 2.96 -16.15 22.76
CA VAL A 5 4.11 -15.46 22.16
C VAL A 5 5.26 -16.46 21.92
N GLU A 6 5.57 -17.28 22.93
CA GLU A 6 6.58 -18.34 22.84
C GLU A 6 6.20 -19.41 21.80
N GLU A 7 4.92 -19.81 21.75
CA GLU A 7 4.42 -20.74 20.72
C GLU A 7 4.58 -20.20 19.30
N CYS A 8 4.50 -18.87 19.11
CA CYS A 8 4.76 -18.20 17.83
C CYS A 8 6.25 -18.05 17.48
N GLU A 9 7.17 -18.31 18.41
CA GLU A 9 8.63 -18.18 18.19
C GLU A 9 9.30 -19.46 17.72
N LEU A 10 8.75 -20.62 18.07
CA LEU A 10 9.34 -21.91 17.74
C LEU A 10 8.91 -22.38 16.35
N ALA A 11 9.87 -22.80 15.53
CA ALA A 11 9.62 -23.53 14.29
C ALA A 11 8.96 -24.88 14.62
N CYS A 12 7.64 -24.87 14.71
CA CYS A 12 6.84 -26.01 15.13
C CYS A 12 6.31 -26.81 13.92
N PRO A 13 5.95 -28.09 14.11
CA PRO A 13 5.32 -28.90 13.06
C PRO A 13 4.05 -28.24 12.52
N GLU A 14 3.71 -28.52 11.27
CA GLU A 14 2.63 -27.85 10.53
C GLU A 14 1.26 -27.91 11.23
N GLU A 15 0.91 -29.07 11.81
CA GLU A 15 -0.31 -29.24 12.60
C GLU A 15 -0.36 -28.29 13.80
N LYS A 16 0.78 -28.07 14.46
CA LYS A 16 0.91 -27.14 15.58
C LYS A 16 0.84 -25.68 15.09
N GLN A 17 1.35 -25.36 13.90
CA GLN A 17 1.20 -24.02 13.30
C GLN A 17 -0.27 -23.66 13.08
N ILE A 18 -1.06 -24.59 12.54
CA ILE A 18 -2.50 -24.38 12.33
C ILE A 18 -3.21 -24.16 13.67
N GLN A 19 -2.93 -24.97 14.68
CA GLN A 19 -3.54 -24.82 16.01
C GLN A 19 -3.21 -23.45 16.64
N VAL A 20 -1.96 -23.00 16.56
CA VAL A 20 -1.56 -21.70 17.10
C VAL A 20 -2.22 -20.57 16.31
N LEU A 21 -2.33 -20.69 14.99
CA LEU A 21 -3.04 -19.73 14.14
C LEU A 21 -4.51 -19.60 14.55
N GLU A 22 -5.21 -20.72 14.80
CA GLU A 22 -6.60 -20.71 15.27
C GLU A 22 -6.75 -20.03 16.65
N LYS A 23 -5.79 -20.27 17.56
CA LYS A 23 -5.76 -19.56 18.86
C LYS A 23 -5.60 -18.05 18.67
N CYS A 24 -4.70 -17.61 17.79
CA CYS A 24 -4.51 -16.19 17.49
C CYS A 24 -5.75 -15.57 16.83
N LEU A 25 -6.42 -16.29 15.93
CA LEU A 25 -7.68 -15.84 15.31
C LEU A 25 -8.80 -15.61 16.33
N ALA A 26 -8.81 -16.38 17.43
CA ALA A 26 -9.77 -16.19 18.51
C ALA A 26 -9.54 -14.92 19.34
N LEU A 27 -8.33 -14.33 19.31
CA LEU A 27 -8.01 -13.09 20.02
C LEU A 27 -8.53 -11.83 19.32
N VAL A 28 -8.81 -11.93 18.01
CA VAL A 28 -9.31 -10.81 17.19
C VAL A 28 -10.83 -10.93 16.94
N ARG A 29 -11.56 -11.53 17.89
CA ARG A 29 -13.03 -11.58 17.85
C ARG A 29 -13.64 -10.27 18.36
N ALA A 30 -14.85 -9.97 17.89
CA ALA A 30 -15.53 -8.70 18.16
C ALA A 30 -15.81 -8.45 19.65
N ASP A 31 -16.01 -9.51 20.44
CA ASP A 31 -16.28 -9.51 21.88
C ASP A 31 -15.06 -9.18 22.76
N ARG A 32 -13.86 -9.08 22.18
CA ARG A 32 -12.63 -8.74 22.89
C ARG A 32 -12.43 -7.24 23.05
N ASP A 33 -11.76 -6.84 24.12
CA ASP A 33 -11.34 -5.46 24.35
C ASP A 33 -10.29 -5.00 23.32
N THR A 34 -10.16 -3.69 23.15
CA THR A 34 -9.28 -3.07 22.15
C THR A 34 -7.82 -3.48 22.31
N HIS A 35 -7.32 -3.60 23.54
CA HIS A 35 -5.92 -3.96 23.79
C HIS A 35 -5.64 -5.41 23.39
N SER A 36 -6.52 -6.33 23.79
CA SER A 36 -6.45 -7.74 23.38
C SER A 36 -6.54 -7.91 21.86
N LYS A 37 -7.40 -7.13 21.18
CA LYS A 37 -7.51 -7.14 19.71
C LYS A 37 -6.22 -6.67 19.05
N SER A 38 -5.66 -5.54 19.47
CA SER A 38 -4.41 -5.01 18.93
C SER A 38 -3.27 -6.03 19.04
N LEU A 39 -3.11 -6.65 20.20
CA LEU A 39 -2.10 -7.69 20.36
C LEU A 39 -2.41 -8.94 19.53
N GLY A 40 -3.69 -9.34 19.45
CA GLY A 40 -4.13 -10.44 18.58
C GLY A 40 -3.71 -10.24 17.13
N TRP A 41 -3.87 -9.03 16.59
CA TRP A 41 -3.42 -8.68 15.23
C TRP A 41 -1.90 -8.75 15.06
N LEU A 42 -1.13 -8.30 16.06
CA LEU A 42 0.33 -8.40 16.03
C LEU A 42 0.81 -9.86 16.10
N LEU A 43 0.18 -10.68 16.95
CA LEU A 43 0.48 -12.12 17.04
C LEU A 43 0.13 -12.84 15.75
N LEU A 44 -1.01 -12.52 15.13
CA LEU A 44 -1.36 -13.03 13.80
C LEU A 44 -0.32 -12.65 12.76
N SER A 45 0.17 -11.42 12.79
CA SER A 45 1.23 -10.96 11.88
C SER A 45 2.52 -11.78 12.06
N LYS A 46 2.96 -11.99 13.31
CA LYS A 46 4.16 -12.76 13.65
C LYS A 46 4.06 -14.23 13.23
N ILE A 47 2.91 -14.87 13.43
CA ILE A 47 2.75 -16.28 13.02
C ILE A 47 2.69 -16.45 11.50
N LEU A 48 2.09 -15.50 10.77
CA LEU A 48 2.06 -15.56 9.29
C LEU A 48 3.47 -15.59 8.68
N GLU A 49 4.44 -14.93 9.31
CA GLU A 49 5.86 -14.98 8.89
C GLU A 49 6.44 -16.39 8.98
N LYS A 50 5.98 -17.19 9.95
CA LYS A 50 6.49 -18.52 10.26
C LYS A 50 5.68 -19.65 9.63
N CYS A 51 4.44 -19.41 9.25
CA CYS A 51 3.58 -20.41 8.62
C CYS A 51 4.17 -20.94 7.31
N SER A 52 4.06 -22.25 7.11
CA SER A 52 4.32 -22.89 5.82
C SER A 52 3.29 -22.42 4.75
N PRO A 53 3.63 -22.50 3.45
CA PRO A 53 2.66 -22.22 2.39
C PRO A 53 1.40 -23.10 2.45
N GLN A 54 1.52 -24.35 2.90
CA GLN A 54 0.37 -25.27 3.04
C GLN A 54 -0.54 -24.86 4.19
N CYS A 55 0.02 -24.47 5.35
CA CYS A 55 -0.73 -23.90 6.47
C CYS A 55 -1.52 -22.66 6.03
N LEU A 56 -0.89 -21.74 5.28
CA LEU A 56 -1.54 -20.53 4.77
C LEU A 56 -2.67 -20.83 3.79
N ARG A 57 -2.49 -21.82 2.91
CA ARG A 57 -3.55 -22.30 2.01
C ARG A 57 -4.72 -22.91 2.80
N ALA A 58 -4.43 -23.75 3.79
CA ALA A 58 -5.46 -24.38 4.62
C ALA A 58 -6.29 -23.35 5.43
N ALA A 59 -5.66 -22.24 5.86
CA ALA A 59 -6.30 -21.18 6.62
C ALA A 59 -6.86 -20.02 5.77
N GLN A 60 -6.74 -20.09 4.44
CA GLN A 60 -7.01 -18.99 3.52
C GLN A 60 -8.41 -18.39 3.67
N SER A 61 -9.45 -19.21 3.77
CA SER A 61 -10.83 -18.73 3.95
C SER A 61 -11.01 -17.96 5.27
N ARG A 62 -10.38 -18.44 6.35
CA ARG A 62 -10.47 -17.82 7.68
C ARG A 62 -9.70 -16.49 7.70
N LEU A 63 -8.52 -16.46 7.09
CA LEU A 63 -7.73 -15.22 6.91
C LEU A 63 -8.47 -14.21 6.02
N GLY A 64 -9.13 -14.67 4.95
CA GLY A 64 -9.97 -13.84 4.09
C GLY A 64 -11.13 -13.18 4.83
N LYS A 65 -11.82 -13.91 5.72
CA LYS A 65 -12.88 -13.34 6.58
C LYS A 65 -12.37 -12.18 7.44
N LYS A 66 -11.11 -12.26 7.90
CA LYS A 66 -10.51 -11.21 8.73
C LYS A 66 -10.23 -9.91 7.98
N LEU A 67 -10.12 -9.95 6.66
CA LEU A 67 -10.03 -8.73 5.85
C LEU A 67 -11.31 -7.88 5.96
N ALA A 68 -12.49 -8.47 6.17
CA ALA A 68 -13.72 -7.71 6.38
C ALA A 68 -13.66 -6.90 7.68
N ASP A 69 -13.13 -7.49 8.75
CA ASP A 69 -12.91 -6.82 10.02
C ASP A 69 -11.94 -5.63 9.84
N VAL A 70 -10.84 -5.83 9.11
CA VAL A 70 -9.89 -4.75 8.77
C VAL A 70 -10.55 -3.64 7.96
N LYS A 71 -11.35 -4.01 6.94
CA LYS A 71 -12.10 -3.04 6.14
C LYS A 71 -13.05 -2.23 7.00
N SER A 72 -13.62 -2.76 8.06
CA SER A 72 -14.57 -2.04 8.92
C SER A 72 -13.89 -1.05 9.88
N GLU A 73 -12.78 -1.44 10.50
CA GLU A 73 -12.07 -0.66 11.52
C GLU A 73 -10.55 -0.69 11.28
N PRO A 74 -10.02 0.00 10.26
CA PRO A 74 -8.60 -0.03 9.95
C PRO A 74 -7.79 0.69 11.03
N ASN A 75 -6.70 0.08 11.45
CA ASN A 75 -5.73 0.64 12.37
C ASN A 75 -4.33 0.07 12.10
N ILE A 76 -3.30 0.62 12.74
CA ILE A 76 -1.92 0.23 12.48
C ILE A 76 -1.66 -1.29 12.66
N HIS A 77 -2.21 -1.91 13.71
CA HIS A 77 -1.97 -3.32 14.03
C HIS A 77 -2.55 -4.25 12.96
N ASN A 78 -3.78 -3.95 12.52
CA ASN A 78 -4.45 -4.79 11.53
C ASN A 78 -3.96 -4.51 10.10
N GLY A 79 -3.40 -3.33 9.84
CA GLY A 79 -2.66 -3.03 8.61
C GLY A 79 -1.33 -3.81 8.52
N ILE A 80 -0.59 -3.94 9.63
CA ILE A 80 0.60 -4.80 9.71
C ILE A 80 0.23 -6.26 9.38
N PHE A 81 -0.91 -6.74 9.89
CA PHE A 81 -1.43 -8.05 9.53
C PHE A 81 -1.69 -8.19 8.03
N VAL A 82 -2.40 -7.25 7.41
CA VAL A 82 -2.68 -7.30 5.95
C VAL A 82 -1.39 -7.29 5.15
N ARG A 83 -0.42 -6.46 5.53
CA ARG A 83 0.90 -6.42 4.89
C ARG A 83 1.56 -7.79 4.92
N GLN A 84 1.66 -8.40 6.09
CA GLN A 84 2.29 -9.73 6.21
C GLN A 84 1.51 -10.80 5.46
N LEU A 85 0.17 -10.74 5.48
CA LEU A 85 -0.68 -11.66 4.74
C LEU A 85 -0.44 -11.57 3.23
N LEU A 86 -0.33 -10.37 2.67
CA LEU A 86 -0.07 -10.18 1.25
C LEU A 86 1.34 -10.60 0.83
N ILE A 87 2.34 -10.42 1.71
CA ILE A 87 3.72 -10.88 1.46
C ILE A 87 3.80 -12.41 1.48
N ARG A 88 3.18 -13.05 2.48
CA ARG A 88 3.32 -14.49 2.74
C ARG A 88 2.32 -15.34 1.97
N ASN A 89 1.16 -14.78 1.64
CA ASN A 89 0.09 -15.45 0.88
C ASN A 89 -0.49 -14.52 -0.20
N PRO A 90 0.25 -14.21 -1.28
CA PRO A 90 -0.18 -13.27 -2.31
C PRO A 90 -1.48 -13.69 -3.02
N GLN A 91 -1.85 -14.98 -2.99
CA GLN A 91 -3.12 -15.46 -3.56
C GLN A 91 -4.35 -14.83 -2.90
N VAL A 92 -4.27 -14.48 -1.61
CA VAL A 92 -5.34 -13.76 -0.90
C VAL A 92 -5.64 -12.42 -1.57
N GLY A 93 -4.62 -11.72 -2.05
CA GLY A 93 -4.77 -10.45 -2.75
C GLY A 93 -5.54 -10.57 -4.06
N ASN A 94 -5.52 -11.74 -4.70
CA ASN A 94 -6.27 -12.00 -5.92
C ASN A 94 -7.70 -12.46 -5.62
N LEU A 95 -7.87 -13.35 -4.65
CA LEU A 95 -9.18 -13.89 -4.28
C LEU A 95 -10.10 -12.85 -3.62
N HIS A 96 -9.51 -11.88 -2.94
CA HIS A 96 -10.21 -10.81 -2.25
C HIS A 96 -9.81 -9.44 -2.79
N ALA A 97 -9.60 -9.33 -4.11
CA ALA A 97 -9.04 -8.15 -4.76
C ALA A 97 -9.78 -6.84 -4.42
N GLU A 98 -11.11 -6.84 -4.51
CA GLU A 98 -11.94 -5.66 -4.17
C GLU A 98 -11.81 -5.28 -2.69
N LEU A 99 -11.85 -6.27 -1.81
CA LEU A 99 -11.76 -6.05 -0.36
C LEU A 99 -10.36 -5.50 0.03
N VAL A 100 -9.31 -6.03 -0.57
CA VAL A 100 -7.93 -5.54 -0.36
C VAL A 100 -7.77 -4.14 -0.94
N TYR A 101 -8.34 -3.85 -2.11
CA TYR A 101 -8.35 -2.50 -2.67
C TYR A 101 -9.00 -1.51 -1.70
N ASP A 102 -10.20 -1.81 -1.20
CA ASP A 102 -10.91 -0.95 -0.25
C ASP A 102 -10.10 -0.72 1.03
N ILE A 103 -9.46 -1.76 1.56
CA ILE A 103 -8.58 -1.64 2.74
C ILE A 103 -7.44 -0.67 2.46
N ILE A 104 -6.74 -0.84 1.33
CA ILE A 104 -5.59 0.02 0.98
C ILE A 104 -6.06 1.47 0.81
N MET A 105 -7.17 1.71 0.10
CA MET A 105 -7.73 3.06 -0.05
C MET A 105 -8.09 3.69 1.30
N ARG A 106 -8.67 2.92 2.24
CA ARG A 106 -8.94 3.41 3.61
C ARG A 106 -7.66 3.76 4.37
N PHE A 107 -6.59 2.98 4.21
CA PHE A 107 -5.29 3.32 4.82
C PHE A 107 -4.67 4.58 4.22
N VAL A 108 -4.86 4.80 2.91
CA VAL A 108 -4.46 6.06 2.26
C VAL A 108 -5.23 7.24 2.87
N ASP A 109 -6.56 7.15 2.98
CA ASP A 109 -7.39 8.21 3.60
C ASP A 109 -6.96 8.50 5.06
N ILE A 110 -6.66 7.46 5.84
CA ILE A 110 -6.18 7.60 7.22
C ILE A 110 -4.79 8.26 7.26
N ALA A 111 -3.87 7.86 6.39
CA ALA A 111 -2.53 8.43 6.35
C ALA A 111 -2.55 9.92 5.98
N VAL A 112 -3.39 10.32 5.02
CA VAL A 112 -3.56 11.72 4.63
C VAL A 112 -4.13 12.57 5.78
N THR A 113 -5.02 12.02 6.60
CA THR A 113 -5.72 12.77 7.65
C THR A 113 -5.00 12.79 9.00
N SER A 114 -4.16 11.80 9.30
CA SER A 114 -3.50 11.64 10.61
C SER A 114 -2.14 12.32 10.73
N SER A 115 -1.45 12.60 9.61
CA SER A 115 -0.05 13.04 9.57
C SER A 115 0.93 12.10 10.30
N ASP A 116 0.53 10.85 10.58
CA ASP A 116 1.36 9.83 11.22
C ASP A 116 2.29 9.18 10.18
N SER A 117 3.60 9.39 10.35
CA SER A 117 4.63 8.86 9.45
C SER A 117 4.66 7.33 9.41
N THR A 118 4.26 6.67 10.50
CA THR A 118 4.19 5.20 10.59
C THR A 118 3.03 4.67 9.76
N LEU A 119 1.86 5.31 9.84
CA LEU A 119 0.70 4.97 9.01
C LEU A 119 0.97 5.26 7.54
N ARG A 120 1.65 6.38 7.24
CA ARG A 120 2.10 6.74 5.89
C ARG A 120 3.04 5.68 5.30
N SER A 121 4.03 5.23 6.07
CA SER A 121 4.92 4.15 5.67
C SER A 121 4.16 2.84 5.43
N LEU A 122 3.26 2.48 6.36
CA LEU A 122 2.46 1.26 6.26
C LEU A 122 1.54 1.26 5.03
N CYS A 123 0.81 2.34 4.75
CA CYS A 123 -0.07 2.40 3.58
C CYS A 123 0.71 2.35 2.26
N THR A 124 1.90 2.97 2.25
CA THR A 124 2.83 2.93 1.13
C THR A 124 3.33 1.51 0.85
N GLU A 125 3.70 0.78 1.90
CA GLU A 125 4.08 -0.62 1.78
C GLU A 125 2.91 -1.51 1.38
N LEU A 126 1.71 -1.29 1.91
CA LEU A 126 0.51 -2.05 1.53
C LEU A 126 0.18 -1.90 0.05
N TYR A 127 0.18 -0.67 -0.46
CA TYR A 127 -0.03 -0.39 -1.87
C TYR A 127 1.03 -1.06 -2.74
N SER A 128 2.31 -0.86 -2.41
CA SER A 128 3.42 -1.38 -3.23
C SER A 128 3.48 -2.90 -3.19
N VAL A 129 3.23 -3.56 -2.05
CA VAL A 129 3.14 -5.03 -1.96
C VAL A 129 2.04 -5.57 -2.87
N ARG A 130 0.85 -4.93 -2.88
CA ARG A 130 -0.30 -5.45 -3.63
C ARG A 130 -0.19 -5.21 -5.13
N TYR A 131 0.22 -4.02 -5.52
CA TYR A 131 0.13 -3.57 -6.92
C TYR A 131 1.50 -3.48 -7.59
N GLY A 132 2.56 -3.11 -6.86
CA GLY A 132 3.86 -2.83 -7.46
C GLY A 132 3.71 -1.88 -8.67
N CYS A 133 4.46 -2.14 -9.74
CA CYS A 133 4.31 -1.45 -11.03
C CYS A 133 3.27 -2.07 -11.95
N ASP A 134 2.13 -2.51 -11.43
CA ASP A 134 1.01 -2.87 -12.28
C ASP A 134 0.59 -1.67 -13.16
N THR A 135 0.47 -1.87 -14.47
CA THR A 135 0.25 -0.79 -15.44
C THR A 135 -1.08 -0.07 -15.20
N GLU A 136 -2.15 -0.84 -14.94
CA GLU A 136 -3.48 -0.29 -14.70
C GLU A 136 -3.47 0.56 -13.43
N MET A 137 -2.97 -0.01 -12.33
CA MET A 137 -2.94 0.68 -11.04
C MET A 137 -1.99 1.87 -11.01
N SER A 138 -0.85 1.78 -11.71
CA SER A 138 0.08 2.91 -11.87
C SER A 138 -0.58 4.04 -12.64
N THR A 139 -1.31 3.71 -13.72
CA THR A 139 -2.06 4.70 -14.50
C THR A 139 -3.13 5.36 -13.63
N ARG A 140 -3.96 4.58 -12.93
CA ARG A 140 -5.00 5.13 -12.03
C ARG A 140 -4.42 6.03 -10.94
N LEU A 141 -3.29 5.64 -10.34
CA LEU A 141 -2.60 6.45 -9.33
C LEU A 141 -2.13 7.78 -9.93
N LEU A 142 -1.42 7.75 -11.06
CA LEU A 142 -0.87 8.95 -11.68
C LEU A 142 -1.97 9.87 -12.21
N THR A 143 -3.06 9.32 -12.75
CA THR A 143 -4.24 10.09 -13.14
C THR A 143 -4.90 10.73 -11.92
N THR A 144 -4.97 10.02 -10.78
CA THR A 144 -5.47 10.59 -9.52
C THR A 144 -4.58 11.74 -9.03
N LEU A 145 -3.26 11.57 -9.13
CA LEU A 145 -2.30 12.61 -8.75
C LEU A 145 -2.41 13.85 -9.63
N SER A 146 -2.42 13.69 -10.96
CA SER A 146 -2.64 14.80 -11.90
C SER A 146 -3.98 15.51 -11.66
N ALA A 147 -5.05 14.75 -11.39
CA ALA A 147 -6.35 15.33 -11.09
C ALA A 147 -6.37 16.08 -9.73
N ALA A 148 -5.65 15.57 -8.72
CA ALA A 148 -5.51 16.23 -7.43
C ALA A 148 -4.70 17.53 -7.51
N MET A 149 -3.65 17.57 -8.34
CA MET A 149 -2.82 18.76 -8.58
C MET A 149 -3.58 19.85 -9.32
N SER A 150 -4.21 19.49 -10.45
CA SER A 150 -4.96 20.42 -11.29
C SER A 150 -6.21 21.02 -10.61
N ASN A 151 -6.71 20.40 -9.54
CA ASN A 151 -7.88 20.86 -8.75
C ASN A 151 -9.10 21.21 -9.63
N ARG A 152 -9.27 20.48 -10.74
CA ARG A 152 -10.35 20.72 -11.71
C ARG A 152 -11.59 19.88 -11.40
N LEU A 153 -12.74 20.35 -11.89
CA LEU A 153 -13.96 19.54 -11.89
C LEU A 153 -13.80 18.37 -12.85
N LEU A 154 -14.18 17.19 -12.39
CA LEU A 154 -14.12 15.95 -13.16
C LEU A 154 -15.53 15.48 -13.50
N SER A 155 -15.68 14.98 -14.72
CA SER A 155 -16.85 14.21 -15.14
C SER A 155 -16.97 12.91 -14.33
N GLN A 156 -18.13 12.26 -14.41
CA GLN A 156 -18.36 10.98 -13.74
C GLN A 156 -17.47 9.87 -14.30
N GLU A 157 -17.20 9.89 -15.61
CA GLU A 157 -16.31 8.95 -16.29
C GLU A 157 -14.86 9.13 -15.82
N GLU A 158 -14.37 10.36 -15.73
CA GLU A 158 -13.04 10.65 -15.21
C GLU A 158 -12.89 10.20 -13.74
N ARG A 159 -13.93 10.38 -12.92
CA ARG A 159 -13.92 9.92 -11.53
C ARG A 159 -13.84 8.40 -11.41
N ALA A 160 -14.46 7.64 -12.32
CA ALA A 160 -14.38 6.19 -12.32
C ALA A 160 -12.96 5.67 -12.61
N ALA A 161 -12.15 6.44 -13.34
CA ALA A 161 -10.75 6.12 -13.61
C ALA A 161 -9.81 6.40 -12.42
N LEU A 162 -10.27 7.12 -11.39
CA LEU A 162 -9.43 7.49 -10.24
C LEU A 162 -9.39 6.40 -9.16
N LEU A 163 -8.46 6.55 -8.23
CA LEU A 163 -8.50 5.86 -6.94
C LEU A 163 -9.69 6.36 -6.13
N ASN A 164 -10.46 5.44 -5.55
CA ASN A 164 -11.62 5.74 -4.72
C ASN A 164 -11.19 6.20 -3.33
N LEU A 165 -10.81 7.47 -3.20
CA LEU A 165 -10.30 8.08 -1.98
C LEU A 165 -11.29 9.11 -1.46
N LYS A 166 -11.64 9.03 -0.17
CA LYS A 166 -12.51 10.04 0.46
C LYS A 166 -11.81 11.38 0.63
N SER A 167 -10.47 11.38 0.73
CA SER A 167 -9.67 12.59 0.80
C SER A 167 -9.61 13.36 -0.53
N PHE A 168 -9.99 12.72 -1.64
CA PHE A 168 -9.95 13.36 -2.95
C PHE A 168 -10.99 14.49 -3.06
N GLY A 169 -10.56 15.66 -3.53
CA GLY A 169 -11.41 16.86 -3.62
C GLY A 169 -11.52 17.68 -2.32
N ILE A 170 -10.92 17.23 -1.21
CA ILE A 170 -10.85 18.00 0.02
C ILE A 170 -9.64 18.95 -0.05
N THR A 171 -9.88 20.24 -0.26
CA THR A 171 -8.83 21.25 -0.50
C THR A 171 -7.76 21.29 0.59
N SER A 172 -8.14 21.15 1.87
CA SER A 172 -7.19 21.17 2.99
C SER A 172 -6.25 19.97 3.04
N LEU A 173 -6.62 18.86 2.39
CA LEU A 173 -5.82 17.63 2.34
C LEU A 173 -5.05 17.46 1.04
N ARG A 174 -5.26 18.36 0.06
CA ARG A 174 -4.76 18.22 -1.32
C ARG A 174 -3.26 17.94 -1.37
N ASN A 175 -2.45 18.77 -0.73
CA ASN A 175 -1.00 18.66 -0.83
C ASN A 175 -0.48 17.40 -0.15
N GLU A 176 -1.07 17.04 0.99
CA GLU A 176 -0.69 15.82 1.71
C GLU A 176 -1.07 14.57 0.92
N LEU A 177 -2.24 14.58 0.28
CA LEU A 177 -2.65 13.56 -0.68
C LEU A 177 -1.68 13.47 -1.85
N CYS A 178 -1.34 14.59 -2.51
CA CYS A 178 -0.40 14.58 -3.63
C CYS A 178 0.97 14.01 -3.23
N ARG A 179 1.52 14.45 -2.08
CA ARG A 179 2.77 13.88 -1.54
C ARG A 179 2.63 12.39 -1.29
N LEU A 180 1.51 11.94 -0.71
CA LEU A 180 1.32 10.51 -0.46
C LEU A 180 1.25 9.71 -1.75
N LEU A 181 0.52 10.19 -2.77
CA LEU A 181 0.45 9.54 -4.07
C LEU A 181 1.85 9.42 -4.71
N PHE A 182 2.71 10.43 -4.56
CA PHE A 182 4.13 10.33 -4.98
C PHE A 182 4.90 9.24 -4.21
N ASP A 183 4.72 9.14 -2.89
CA ASP A 183 5.36 8.08 -2.09
C ASP A 183 4.87 6.68 -2.48
N LEU A 184 3.55 6.52 -2.68
CA LEU A 184 2.95 5.28 -3.18
C LEU A 184 3.58 4.86 -4.50
N TYR A 185 3.71 5.80 -5.44
CA TYR A 185 4.31 5.55 -6.76
C TYR A 185 5.80 5.22 -6.67
N SER A 186 6.56 6.00 -5.90
CA SER A 186 7.99 5.77 -5.66
C SER A 186 8.27 4.40 -5.05
N SER A 187 7.45 3.98 -4.08
CA SER A 187 7.55 2.65 -3.46
C SER A 187 7.15 1.53 -4.43
N ALA A 188 6.10 1.75 -5.23
CA ALA A 188 5.67 0.82 -6.27
C ALA A 188 6.78 0.54 -7.31
N LEU A 189 7.52 1.58 -7.72
CA LEU A 189 8.70 1.48 -8.60
C LEU A 189 9.75 0.50 -8.09
N GLY A 190 9.98 0.47 -6.77
CA GLY A 190 10.90 -0.48 -6.13
C GLY A 190 10.48 -1.95 -6.22
N ARG A 191 9.25 -2.24 -6.67
CA ARG A 191 8.70 -3.60 -6.83
C ARG A 191 8.39 -3.94 -8.29
N ALA A 192 8.95 -3.18 -9.24
CA ALA A 192 8.83 -3.46 -10.67
C ALA A 192 9.33 -4.87 -11.02
N LYS A 193 8.52 -5.63 -11.77
CA LYS A 193 8.90 -6.93 -12.33
C LYS A 193 9.37 -6.77 -13.76
N SER A 194 10.14 -7.75 -14.25
CA SER A 194 10.54 -7.81 -15.66
C SER A 194 9.30 -7.80 -16.57
N GLY A 195 9.32 -6.96 -17.60
CA GLY A 195 8.21 -6.80 -18.54
C GLY A 195 7.09 -5.85 -18.09
N GLN A 196 7.17 -5.26 -16.89
CA GLN A 196 6.29 -4.14 -16.52
C GLN A 196 6.84 -2.83 -17.06
N TYR A 197 5.95 -1.98 -17.56
CA TYR A 197 6.30 -0.70 -18.17
C TYR A 197 5.66 0.44 -17.39
N VAL A 198 6.40 1.54 -17.34
CA VAL A 198 5.94 2.79 -16.74
C VAL A 198 5.26 3.63 -17.82
N PRO A 199 4.07 4.21 -17.57
CA PRO A 199 3.41 5.08 -18.54
C PRO A 199 4.17 6.41 -18.67
N ARG A 200 5.16 6.43 -19.57
CA ARG A 200 6.13 7.52 -19.73
C ARG A 200 5.46 8.89 -19.77
N ASP A 201 4.54 9.10 -20.70
CA ASP A 201 3.99 10.44 -20.96
C ASP A 201 3.24 10.99 -19.74
N LEU A 202 2.47 10.14 -19.07
CA LEU A 202 1.73 10.52 -17.86
C LEU A 202 2.68 10.86 -16.69
N VAL A 203 3.76 10.08 -16.53
CA VAL A 203 4.80 10.36 -15.53
C VAL A 203 5.50 11.69 -15.82
N MET A 204 5.84 11.95 -17.09
CA MET A 204 6.47 13.20 -17.50
C MET A 204 5.59 14.39 -17.15
N CYS A 205 4.32 14.37 -17.57
CA CYS A 205 3.38 15.46 -17.30
C CYS A 205 3.21 15.72 -15.79
N VAL A 206 3.04 14.67 -14.98
CA VAL A 206 2.89 14.81 -13.52
C VAL A 206 4.15 15.39 -12.88
N LEU A 207 5.33 14.94 -13.30
CA LEU A 207 6.59 15.43 -12.74
C LEU A 207 6.88 16.88 -13.16
N GLU A 208 6.62 17.24 -14.41
CA GLU A 208 6.76 18.63 -14.89
C GLU A 208 5.85 19.58 -14.11
N GLU A 209 4.58 19.21 -13.92
CA GLU A 209 3.64 20.02 -13.13
C GLU A 209 4.10 20.13 -11.66
N ALA A 210 4.58 19.03 -11.06
CA ALA A 210 4.96 19.01 -9.64
C ALA A 210 6.31 19.69 -9.35
N LEU A 211 7.26 19.67 -10.29
CA LEU A 211 8.52 20.41 -10.17
C LEU A 211 8.30 21.93 -10.17
N ASN A 212 7.23 22.39 -10.84
CA ASN A 212 6.83 23.79 -10.85
C ASN A 212 5.99 24.21 -9.62
N ASP A 213 5.60 23.25 -8.76
CA ASP A 213 4.90 23.52 -7.50
C ASP A 213 5.88 23.43 -6.30
N PRO A 214 6.18 24.55 -5.61
CA PRO A 214 7.08 24.55 -4.45
C PRO A 214 6.67 23.58 -3.34
N GLN A 215 5.38 23.22 -3.22
CA GLN A 215 4.87 22.34 -2.18
C GLN A 215 5.05 20.85 -2.50
N LEU A 216 5.31 20.53 -3.77
CA LEU A 216 5.41 19.16 -4.31
C LEU A 216 6.79 18.85 -4.93
N CYS A 217 7.63 19.86 -5.17
CA CYS A 217 8.94 19.71 -5.79
C CYS A 217 9.80 18.62 -5.12
N ASP A 218 9.89 18.58 -3.79
CA ASP A 218 10.66 17.55 -3.06
C ASP A 218 10.13 16.12 -3.31
N ALA A 219 8.81 15.97 -3.38
CA ALA A 219 8.17 14.69 -3.67
C ALA A 219 8.42 14.25 -5.13
N ALA A 220 8.40 15.20 -6.06
CA ALA A 220 8.74 14.96 -7.47
C ALA A 220 10.20 14.55 -7.62
N LEU A 221 11.15 15.24 -6.97
CA LEU A 221 12.57 14.90 -6.97
C LEU A 221 12.83 13.51 -6.38
N THR A 222 12.18 13.16 -5.27
CA THR A 222 12.24 11.82 -4.66
C THR A 222 11.73 10.74 -5.62
N THR A 223 10.68 11.06 -6.37
CA THR A 223 10.13 10.17 -7.40
C THR A 223 11.10 9.98 -8.56
N ILE A 224 11.73 11.06 -9.05
CA ILE A 224 12.77 11.00 -10.09
C ILE A 224 13.93 10.10 -9.62
N GLN A 225 14.41 10.27 -8.39
CA GLN A 225 15.44 9.39 -7.82
C GLN A 225 15.01 7.93 -7.81
N SER A 226 13.75 7.65 -7.47
CA SER A 226 13.19 6.29 -7.46
C SER A 226 13.11 5.70 -8.87
N ILE A 227 12.73 6.49 -9.87
CA ILE A 227 12.75 6.08 -11.29
C ILE A 227 14.19 5.73 -11.70
N CYS A 228 15.16 6.60 -11.42
CA CYS A 228 16.58 6.38 -11.76
C CYS A 228 17.14 5.11 -11.12
N ARG A 229 16.78 4.83 -9.86
CA ARG A 229 17.27 3.66 -9.13
C ARG A 229 16.67 2.35 -9.66
N ASN A 230 15.38 2.35 -9.99
CA ASN A 230 14.61 1.12 -10.21
C ASN A 230 14.33 0.81 -11.69
N CYS A 231 14.40 1.78 -12.61
CA CYS A 231 14.08 1.60 -14.03
C CYS A 231 15.31 1.43 -14.94
N ARG A 232 16.37 0.78 -14.42
CA ARG A 232 17.72 0.67 -15.06
C ARG A 232 17.74 0.15 -16.51
N SER A 233 16.68 -0.52 -16.98
CA SER A 233 16.60 -1.12 -18.32
C SER A 233 15.59 -0.48 -19.27
N SER A 234 14.78 0.50 -18.85
CA SER A 234 13.67 1.04 -19.66
C SER A 234 13.57 2.57 -19.74
N MET A 235 14.37 3.34 -18.98
CA MET A 235 14.20 4.81 -18.86
C MET A 235 15.49 5.64 -19.04
N LEU A 236 16.58 5.07 -19.57
CA LEU A 236 17.84 5.79 -19.83
C LEU A 236 17.70 7.14 -20.58
N PRO A 237 16.75 7.34 -21.52
CA PRO A 237 16.55 8.64 -22.17
C PRO A 237 15.87 9.72 -21.31
N LEU A 238 15.21 9.36 -20.20
CA LEU A 238 14.45 10.31 -19.38
C LEU A 238 15.33 11.06 -18.38
N VAL A 239 16.33 10.39 -17.82
CA VAL A 239 17.24 10.95 -16.81
C VAL A 239 18.02 12.14 -17.36
N SER A 240 18.43 12.07 -18.63
CA SER A 240 19.14 13.14 -19.34
C SER A 240 18.29 14.40 -19.53
N LEU A 241 16.99 14.27 -19.76
CA LEU A 241 16.05 15.40 -19.91
C LEU A 241 15.80 16.12 -18.58
N TYR A 242 15.65 15.37 -17.49
CA TYR A 242 15.45 15.94 -16.15
C TYR A 242 16.70 16.62 -15.59
N LEU A 243 17.88 16.03 -15.80
CA LEU A 243 19.15 16.67 -15.43
C LEU A 243 19.35 17.98 -16.19
N TYR A 244 18.91 18.07 -17.45
CA TYR A 244 18.99 19.30 -18.23
C TYR A 244 18.06 20.40 -17.67
N GLN A 245 16.83 20.08 -17.29
CA GLN A 245 15.91 21.04 -16.67
C GLN A 245 16.36 21.49 -15.27
N LEU A 246 16.93 20.59 -14.46
CA LEU A 246 17.46 20.92 -13.13
C LEU A 246 18.75 21.74 -13.15
N LEU A 247 19.49 21.76 -14.26
CA LEU A 247 20.72 22.53 -14.43
C LEU A 247 20.51 23.92 -15.06
N ILE A 248 19.28 24.22 -15.50
CA ILE A 248 18.92 25.50 -16.15
C ILE A 248 18.20 26.46 -15.17
N HIS A 249 17.88 25.98 -13.97
CA HIS A 249 17.42 26.79 -12.83
C HIS A 249 18.49 26.84 -11.73
#